data_AF-A0A453RZV4-F1
#
_entry.id   AF-A0A453RZV4-F1
#
_cell.length_a   1.000
_cell.length_b   1.000
_cell.length_c   1.000
_cell.angle_alpha   90.00
_cell.angle_beta   90.00
_cell.angle_gamma   90.00
#
_symmetry.space_group_name_H-M   'P 1'
#
loop_
_entity.id
_entity.type
_entity.pdbx_description
1 polymer ?
#
loop_
_entity_poly.entity_id
_entity_poly.type
_entity_poly.pdbx_seq_one_letter_code
_entity_poly.pdbx_strand_id
1 'polypeptide(L)' 'MNAYYQARGRNTWNCFFNATGIISITDPSLGTCKYA' A
#
# COMPACT_ATOMS: atom_id res chain seq x y z
N MET A 1 -0.93 6.14 2.68
CA MET A 1 -1.74 5.14 1.95
C MET A 1 -1.61 3.78 2.60
N ASN A 2 -0.39 3.24 2.74
CA ASN A 2 -0.19 1.92 3.35
C ASN A 2 -0.67 1.83 4.81
N ALA A 3 -0.34 2.79 5.67
CA ALA A 3 -0.81 2.80 7.06
C ALA A 3 -2.35 2.76 7.19
N TYR A 4 -3.08 3.51 6.35
CA TYR A 4 -4.55 3.46 6.32
C TYR A 4 -5.07 2.10 5.82
N TYR A 5 -4.49 1.59 4.73
CA TYR A 5 -4.82 0.28 4.18
C TYR A 5 -4.63 -0.83 5.23
N GLN A 6 -3.52 -0.80 5.97
CA GLN A 6 -3.22 -1.72 7.07
C GLN A 6 -4.22 -1.57 8.23
N ALA A 7 -4.51 -0.35 8.68
CA ALA A 7 -5.41 -0.08 9.80
C ALA A 7 -6.88 -0.41 9.50
N ARG A 8 -7.29 -0.44 8.23
CA ARG A 8 -8.68 -0.65 7.79
C ARG A 8 -8.96 -2.08 7.29
N GLY A 9 -8.04 -3.01 7.54
CA GLY A 9 -8.25 -4.43 7.25
C GLY A 9 -7.76 -4.89 5.88
N ARG A 10 -6.97 -4.08 5.15
CA ARG A 10 -6.30 -4.45 3.90
C ARG A 10 -7.25 -4.93 2.80
N ASN A 11 -8.43 -4.34 2.71
CA ASN A 11 -9.35 -4.65 1.62
C ASN A 11 -9.04 -3.81 0.39
N THR A 12 -9.36 -4.30 -0.80
CA THR A 12 -9.06 -3.62 -2.07
C THR A 12 -9.60 -2.19 -2.12
N TRP A 13 -10.79 -1.96 -1.57
CA TRP A 13 -11.41 -0.63 -1.50
C TRP A 13 -10.68 0.33 -0.54
N ASN A 14 -9.92 -0.17 0.44
CA ASN A 14 -9.10 0.68 1.31
C ASN A 14 -7.86 1.23 0.58
N CYS A 15 -7.54 0.71 -0.60
CA CYS A 15 -6.47 1.21 -1.47
C CYS A 15 -6.97 2.25 -2.49
N PHE A 16 -8.28 2.52 -2.54
CA PHE A 16 -8.85 3.48 -3.48
C PHE A 16 -8.62 4.93 -3.02
N PHE A 17 -7.44 5.45 -3.33
CA PHE A 17 -7.06 6.85 -3.12
C PHE A 17 -7.22 7.64 -4.42
N ASN A 18 -8.45 7.84 -4.87
CA ASN A 18 -8.73 8.52 -6.16
C ASN A 18 -8.00 7.86 -7.35
N ALA A 19 -8.06 6.52 -7.42
CA ALA A 19 -7.36 5.70 -8.42
C ALA A 19 -5.82 5.84 -8.48
N THR A 20 -5.16 6.47 -7.49
CA THR A 20 -3.69 6.56 -7.44
C THR A 20 -3.03 5.46 -6.61
N GLY A 21 -3.82 4.61 -5.93
CA GLY A 21 -3.32 3.53 -5.09
C GLY A 21 -3.19 2.20 -5.84
N ILE A 22 -2.15 1.44 -5.52
CA ILE A 22 -1.94 0.07 -6.01
C ILE A 22 -1.60 -0.86 -4.85
N ILE A 23 -1.98 -2.13 -4.96
CA ILE A 23 -1.59 -3.17 -4.00
C ILE A 23 -0.36 -3.88 -4.56
N SER A 24 0.75 -3.78 -3.85
CA SER A 24 1.97 -4.52 -4.21
C SER A 24 1.85 -5.97 -3.73
N ILE A 25 2.12 -6.94 -4.61
CA ILE A 25 2.19 -8.37 -4.27
C ILE A 25 3.63 -8.82 -3.93
N THR A 26 4.62 -8.01 -4.28
CA THR A 26 6.04 -8.17 -3.96
C THR A 26 6.52 -6.98 -3.13
N ASP A 27 7.68 -7.10 -2.48
CA ASP A 27 8.29 -5.98 -1.75
C ASP A 27 8.83 -4.93 -2.76
N PRO A 28 8.28 -3.69 -2.79
CA PRO A 28 8.75 -2.65 -3.70
C PRO A 28 9.97 -1.88 -3.16
N SER A 29 10.56 -2.32 -2.05
CA SER A 29 11.79 -1.72 -1.49
C SER A 29 12.96 -1.78 -2.47
N LEU A 30 13.74 -0.70 -2.55
CA LEU A 30 14.91 -0.60 -3.42
C LEU A 30 16.11 -0.05 -2.63
N GLY A 31 17.16 -0.87 -2.47
CA GLY A 31 18.37 -0.50 -1.73
C GLY A 31 18.04 -0.12 -0.28
N THR A 32 18.36 1.13 0.08
CA THR A 32 18.08 1.73 1.39
C THR A 32 16.63 2.21 1.55
N CYS A 33 15.88 2.37 0.46
CA CYS A 33 14.47 2.74 0.52
C CYS A 33 13.62 1.53 0.88
N LYS A 34 12.95 1.59 2.03
CA LYS A 34 12.09 0.52 2.53
C LYS A 34 10.61 0.90 2.41
N TYR A 35 9.82 -0.03 1.89
CA TYR A 35 8.37 0.05 1.94
C TYR A 35 7.90 -0.21 3.38
N ALA A 36 7.06 0.69 3.92
CA ALA A 36 6.60 0.70 5.31
C ALA A 36 5.07 0.70 5.37
#